data_AF-A0A7W0LUF3-F1
#
_entry.id   AF-A0A7W0LUF3-F1
#
_cell.length_a   1.000
_cell.length_b   1.000
_cell.length_c   1.000
_cell.angle_alpha   90.00
_cell.angle_beta   90.00
_cell.angle_gamma   90.00
#
_symmetry.space_group_name_H-M   'P 1'
#
loop_
_entity.id
_entity.type
_entity.pdbx_description
1 polymer ?
#
loop_
_entity_poly.entity_id
_entity_poly.type
_entity_poly.pdbx_seq_one_letter_code
_entity_poly.pdbx_strand_id
1 'polypeptide(L)'
;MHDSASTASTASTLRLLNVIRIVALADFLLLIPLVVAAVTHAEGVVSILGPIHGTGFLILLGLCAWGAFEKRWGWWYPALVVVTLGPPGSLYGDLRIRRAMTTT
;
A
#
# COMPACT_ATOMS: atom_id res chain seq x y z
N MET A 1 -5.97 32.69 -1.98
CA MET A 1 -6.53 31.74 -0.98
C MET A 1 -6.85 30.36 -1.57
N HIS A 2 -7.41 30.27 -2.79
CA HIS A 2 -7.68 28.98 -3.46
C HIS A 2 -6.41 28.12 -3.68
N ASP A 3 -5.29 28.74 -4.07
CA ASP A 3 -4.04 28.04 -4.38
C ASP A 3 -3.36 27.43 -3.15
N SER A 4 -3.43 28.09 -2.00
CA SER A 4 -2.85 27.61 -0.74
C SER A 4 -3.55 26.36 -0.20
N ALA A 5 -4.87 26.25 -0.41
CA ALA A 5 -5.63 25.07 0.00
C ALA A 5 -5.36 23.86 -0.89
N SER A 6 -5.23 24.08 -2.21
CA SER A 6 -4.93 23.01 -3.18
C SER A 6 -3.53 22.40 -2.93
N THR A 7 -2.51 23.25 -2.71
CA THR A 7 -1.14 22.82 -2.42
C THR A 7 -1.02 22.03 -1.12
N ALA A 8 -1.73 22.46 -0.06
CA ALA A 8 -1.78 21.72 1.20
C ALA A 8 -2.43 20.33 1.04
N SER A 9 -3.52 20.23 0.25
CA SER A 9 -4.19 18.96 -0.06
C SER A 9 -3.25 18.00 -0.79
N THR A 10 -2.56 18.48 -1.83
CA THR A 10 -1.55 17.70 -2.58
C THR A 10 -0.42 17.23 -1.67
N ALA A 11 0.15 18.11 -0.85
CA ALA A 11 1.21 17.76 0.08
C ALA A 11 0.77 16.68 1.09
N SER A 12 -0.46 16.78 1.62
CA SER A 12 -1.01 15.77 2.52
C SER A 12 -1.16 14.41 1.83
N THR A 13 -1.56 14.40 0.55
CA THR A 13 -1.74 13.16 -0.22
C THR A 13 -0.42 12.51 -0.54
N LEU A 14 0.61 13.28 -0.88
CA LEU A 14 1.96 12.77 -1.06
C LEU A 14 2.55 12.20 0.23
N ARG A 15 2.24 12.79 1.40
CA ARG A 15 2.63 12.23 2.70
C ARG A 15 1.97 10.87 2.94
N LEU A 16 0.67 10.74 2.70
CA LEU A 16 -0.03 9.46 2.83
C LEU A 16 0.54 8.41 1.87
N LEU A 17 0.79 8.78 0.61
CA LEU A 17 1.41 7.90 -0.38
C LEU A 17 2.84 7.48 0.01
N ASN A 18 3.61 8.36 0.67
CA ASN A 18 4.93 8.00 1.20
C ASN A 18 4.82 6.95 2.32
N VAL A 19 3.84 7.10 3.23
CA VAL A 19 3.57 6.11 4.27
C VAL A 19 3.18 4.77 3.65
N ILE A 20 2.25 4.78 2.69
CA ILE A 20 1.83 3.57 1.96
C ILE A 20 3.03 2.90 1.29
N ARG A 21 3.91 3.66 0.63
CA ARG A 21 5.11 3.12 0.00
C ARG A 21 6.08 2.48 0.99
N ILE A 22 6.33 3.12 2.13
CA ILE A 22 7.23 2.57 3.16
C ILE A 22 6.66 1.27 3.71
N VAL A 23 5.38 1.26 4.07
CA VAL A 23 4.69 0.06 4.57
C VAL A 23 4.70 -1.04 3.51
N ALA A 24 4.41 -0.70 2.25
CA ALA A 24 4.44 -1.64 1.14
C ALA A 24 5.82 -2.27 0.94
N LEU A 25 6.90 -1.49 1.00
CA LEU A 25 8.26 -2.02 0.86
C LEU A 25 8.61 -2.95 2.03
N ALA A 26 8.30 -2.56 3.26
CA ALA A 26 8.53 -3.41 4.42
C ALA A 26 7.74 -4.73 4.32
N ASP A 27 6.47 -4.64 3.93
CA ASP A 27 5.59 -5.79 3.78
C ASP A 27 5.97 -6.69 2.59
N PHE A 28 6.46 -6.12 1.50
CA PHE A 28 7.01 -6.88 0.36
C PHE A 28 8.26 -7.68 0.75
N LEU A 29 9.13 -7.09 1.57
CA LEU A 29 10.32 -7.78 2.09
C LEU A 29 9.97 -8.94 3.01
N LEU A 30 8.80 -8.93 3.66
CA LEU A 30 8.28 -10.06 4.44
C LEU A 30 7.59 -11.10 3.54
N LEU A 31 6.90 -10.66 2.51
CA LEU A 31 6.17 -11.53 1.58
C LEU A 31 7.13 -12.50 0.86
N ILE A 32 8.29 -12.03 0.41
CA ILE A 32 9.28 -12.87 -0.30
C ILE A 32 9.68 -14.12 0.52
N PRO A 33 10.26 -14.00 1.74
CA PRO A 33 10.64 -15.16 2.54
C PRO A 33 9.43 -15.97 2.99
N LEU A 34 8.26 -15.35 3.21
CA LEU A 34 7.03 -16.06 3.53
C LEU A 34 6.59 -16.99 2.39
N VAL A 35 6.62 -16.51 1.13
CA VAL A 35 6.30 -17.32 -0.05
C VAL A 35 7.30 -18.47 -0.20
N VAL A 36 8.60 -18.20 -0.04
CA VAL A 36 9.63 -19.25 -0.07
C VAL A 36 9.36 -20.29 1.01
N ALA A 37 9.13 -19.87 2.25
CA ALA A 37 8.84 -20.77 3.37
C ALA A 37 7.59 -21.62 3.13
N ALA A 38 6.53 -21.04 2.55
CA ALA A 38 5.31 -21.75 2.22
C ALA A 38 5.53 -22.83 1.17
N VAL A 39 6.29 -22.55 0.10
CA VAL A 39 6.55 -23.54 -0.96
C VAL A 39 7.59 -24.59 -0.56
N THR A 40 8.43 -24.31 0.44
CA THR A 40 9.37 -25.28 1.01
C THR A 40 8.84 -26.00 2.25
N HIS A 41 7.55 -25.83 2.59
CA HIS A 41 6.91 -26.43 3.77
C HIS A 41 7.60 -26.11 5.11
N ALA A 42 8.16 -24.91 5.24
CA ALA A 42 8.81 -24.43 6.46
C ALA A 42 7.80 -23.81 7.44
N GLU A 43 6.93 -24.64 8.02
CA GLU A 43 5.80 -24.22 8.87
C GLU A 43 6.20 -23.30 10.04
N GLY A 44 7.39 -23.51 10.62
CA GLY A 44 7.92 -22.65 11.68
C GLY A 44 8.11 -21.20 11.23
N VAL A 45 8.61 -21.00 10.00
CA VAL A 45 8.81 -19.66 9.42
C VAL A 45 7.47 -19.04 9.03
N VAL A 46 6.57 -19.84 8.44
CA VAL A 46 5.21 -19.41 8.05
C VAL A 46 4.41 -18.94 9.28
N SER A 47 4.50 -19.65 10.41
CA SER A 47 3.77 -19.30 11.64
C SER A 47 4.23 -17.97 12.26
N ILE A 48 5.44 -17.52 11.96
CA ILE A 48 5.99 -16.24 12.42
C ILE A 48 5.75 -15.14 11.39
N LEU A 49 6.21 -15.34 10.15
CA LEU A 49 6.13 -14.34 9.09
C LEU A 49 4.69 -14.12 8.62
N GLY A 50 3.84 -15.14 8.63
CA GLY A 50 2.45 -15.07 8.20
C GLY A 50 1.65 -14.02 8.96
N PRO A 51 1.59 -14.07 10.30
CA PRO A 51 0.91 -13.04 11.10
C PRO A 51 1.52 -11.63 10.95
N ILE A 52 2.84 -11.51 10.82
CA ILE A 52 3.51 -10.21 10.65
C ILE A 52 3.12 -9.60 9.29
N HIS A 53 3.23 -10.37 8.21
CA HIS A 53 2.81 -9.97 6.88
C HIS A 53 1.29 -9.70 6.82
N GLY A 54 0.47 -10.58 7.41
CA GLY A 54 -0.98 -10.39 7.46
C GLY A 54 -1.37 -9.08 8.17
N THR A 55 -0.65 -8.72 9.23
CA THR A 55 -0.84 -7.42 9.91
C THR A 55 -0.42 -6.25 9.00
N GLY A 56 0.73 -6.36 8.34
CA GLY A 56 1.20 -5.37 7.35
C GLY A 56 0.21 -5.17 6.21
N PHE A 57 -0.32 -6.26 5.66
CA PHE A 57 -1.37 -6.29 4.64
C PHE A 57 -2.63 -5.53 5.09
N LEU A 58 -3.12 -5.79 6.31
CA LEU A 58 -4.32 -5.11 6.83
C LEU A 58 -4.09 -3.61 7.04
N ILE A 59 -2.91 -3.21 7.53
CA ILE A 59 -2.54 -1.80 7.65
C ILE A 59 -2.52 -1.14 6.27
N LEU A 60 -1.89 -1.79 5.29
CA LEU A 60 -1.74 -1.30 3.93
C LEU A 60 -3.11 -1.15 3.23
N LEU A 61 -3.98 -2.15 3.38
CA LEU A 61 -5.35 -2.12 2.89
C LEU A 61 -6.15 -1.00 3.55
N GLY A 62 -6.03 -0.84 4.87
CA GLY A 62 -6.67 0.22 5.64
C GLY A 62 -6.27 1.62 5.16
N LEU A 63 -4.97 1.87 4.93
CA LEU A 63 -4.48 3.14 4.40
C LEU A 63 -5.01 3.43 2.99
N CYS A 64 -5.04 2.41 2.13
CA CYS A 64 -5.57 2.55 0.77
C CYS A 64 -7.09 2.79 0.77
N ALA A 65 -7.84 2.11 1.62
CA ALA A 65 -9.27 2.32 1.81
C ALA A 65 -9.55 3.71 2.41
N TRP A 66 -8.74 4.15 3.37
CA TRP A 66 -8.86 5.47 3.99
C TRP A 66 -8.72 6.60 2.97
N GLY A 67 -7.69 6.55 2.12
CA GLY A 67 -7.56 7.57 1.07
C GLY A 67 -8.66 7.52 0.01
N ALA A 68 -9.28 6.35 -0.22
CA ALA A 68 -10.46 6.25 -1.09
C ALA A 68 -11.70 6.87 -0.43
N PHE A 69 -11.89 6.64 0.87
CA PHE A 69 -12.94 7.25 1.67
C PHE A 69 -12.82 8.79 1.70
N GLU A 70 -11.59 9.32 1.83
CA GLU A 70 -11.29 10.74 1.72
C GLU A 70 -11.32 11.29 0.27
N LYS A 71 -11.75 10.48 -0.71
CA LYS A 71 -11.85 10.85 -2.14
C LYS A 71 -10.53 11.28 -2.78
N ARG A 72 -9.38 10.86 -2.23
CA ARG A 72 -8.05 11.11 -2.83
C ARG A 72 -7.80 10.26 -4.06
N TRP A 73 -8.44 9.09 -4.13
CA TRP A 73 -8.45 8.15 -5.26
C TRP A 73 -9.72 7.29 -5.22
N GLY A 74 -9.93 6.46 -6.24
CA GLY A 74 -11.08 5.56 -6.30
C GLY A 74 -10.87 4.24 -5.56
N TRP A 75 -11.98 3.55 -5.27
CA TRP A 75 -11.99 2.20 -4.65
C TRP A 75 -11.27 1.11 -5.46
N TRP A 76 -10.89 1.40 -6.71
CA TRP A 76 -10.02 0.52 -7.50
C TRP A 76 -8.68 0.26 -6.81
N TYR A 77 -8.16 1.21 -6.04
CA TYR A 77 -6.84 1.07 -5.41
C TYR A 77 -6.83 0.03 -4.29
N PRO A 78 -7.68 0.11 -3.25
CA PRO A 78 -7.78 -0.96 -2.25
C PRO A 78 -8.21 -2.30 -2.87
N ALA A 79 -9.08 -2.32 -3.89
CA ALA A 79 -9.43 -3.55 -4.61
C ALA A 79 -8.19 -4.22 -5.24
N LEU A 80 -7.31 -3.43 -5.84
CA LEU A 80 -6.07 -3.90 -6.44
C LEU A 80 -5.07 -4.41 -5.38
N VAL A 81 -5.03 -3.80 -4.19
CA VAL A 81 -4.27 -4.32 -3.02
C VAL A 81 -4.78 -5.71 -2.61
N VAL A 82 -6.10 -5.92 -2.56
CA VAL A 82 -6.67 -7.24 -2.21
C VAL A 82 -6.30 -8.31 -3.25
N VAL A 83 -6.48 -8.01 -4.55
CA VAL A 83 -6.25 -8.98 -5.63
C VAL A 83 -4.78 -9.38 -5.76
N THR A 84 -3.86 -8.48 -5.41
CA THR A 84 -2.41 -8.72 -5.53
C THR A 84 -1.75 -9.17 -4.24
N LEU A 85 -2.54 -9.44 -3.19
CA LEU A 85 -2.05 -9.79 -1.85
C LEU A 85 -1.15 -8.72 -1.22
N GLY A 86 -1.49 -7.45 -1.42
CA GLY A 86 -0.95 -6.33 -0.65
C GLY A 86 0.11 -5.53 -1.41
N PRO A 87 1.41 -5.83 -1.22
CA PRO A 87 2.50 -4.96 -1.65
C PRO A 87 2.61 -4.69 -3.16
N PRO A 88 2.42 -5.67 -4.06
CA PRO A 88 2.55 -5.40 -5.50
C PRO A 88 1.51 -4.38 -5.97
N GLY A 89 0.27 -4.52 -5.50
CA GLY A 89 -0.81 -3.62 -5.87
C GLY A 89 -0.67 -2.23 -5.26
N SER A 90 -0.24 -2.15 -3.99
CA SER A 90 -0.01 -0.86 -3.35
C SER A 90 1.07 -0.05 -4.08
N LEU A 91 2.19 -0.67 -4.45
CA LEU A 91 3.25 0.01 -5.20
C LEU A 91 2.79 0.48 -6.58
N TYR A 92 2.02 -0.34 -7.30
CA TYR A 92 1.47 0.06 -8.61
C TYR A 92 0.52 1.26 -8.48
N GLY A 93 -0.41 1.24 -7.51
CA GLY A 93 -1.35 2.33 -7.33
C GLY A 93 -0.68 3.63 -6.88
N ASP A 94 0.31 3.56 -5.99
CA ASP A 94 1.16 4.70 -5.61
C ASP A 94 1.84 5.34 -6.83
N LEU A 95 2.48 4.54 -7.68
CA LEU A 95 3.11 5.03 -8.91
C LEU A 95 2.11 5.68 -9.87
N ARG A 96 0.94 5.05 -10.07
CA ARG A 96 -0.12 5.57 -10.94
C ARG A 96 -0.62 6.93 -10.46
N ILE A 97 -0.89 7.07 -9.16
CA ILE A 97 -1.44 8.30 -8.58
C ILE A 97 -0.41 9.44 -8.67
N ARG A 98 0.87 9.17 -8.38
CA ARG A 98 1.93 10.19 -8.50
C ARG A 98 2.15 10.67 -9.93
N ARG A 99 2.05 9.77 -10.91
CA ARG A 99 2.11 10.12 -12.33
C ARG A 99 0.95 11.04 -12.72
N ALA A 100 -0.26 10.74 -12.25
CA ALA A 100 -1.42 11.58 -12.51
C ALA A 100 -1.27 13.00 -11.93
N MET A 101 -0.62 13.16 -10.77
CA MET A 101 -0.39 14.46 -10.13
C MET A 101 0.76 15.28 -10.75
N THR A 102 1.64 14.66 -11.55
CA THR A 102 2.79 15.33 -12.18
C THR A 102 2.53 15.70 -13.64
N THR A 103 1.46 15.17 -14.24
CA THR A 103 1.11 15.38 -15.66
C THR A 103 0.02 16.46 -15.84
N THR A 104 -0.34 17.17 -14.77
CA THR A 104 -1.28 18.30 -14.73
C THR A 104 -0.56 19.54 -14.24
#